data_AF-A0A3M2LFV3-F1
#
_entry.id   AF-A0A3M2LFV3-F1
#
_cell.length_a   1.000
_cell.length_b   1.000
_cell.length_c   1.000
_cell.angle_alpha   90.00
_cell.angle_beta   90.00
_cell.angle_gamma   90.00
#
_symmetry.space_group_name_H-M   'P 1'
#
loop_
_entity.id
_entity.type
_entity.pdbx_description
1 polymer ?
#
loop_
_entity_poly.entity_id
_entity_poly.type
_entity_poly.pdbx_seq_one_letter_code
_entity_poly.pdbx_strand_id
1 'polypeptide(L)'
;MACCSMSGVHIGSQRRAGFAWCRTPFGKRGYRSGSGIGLPAFGRHNALIRLGMTDESLEDFRDVILRPTLAELVADVPADEVLEKLRVRTEESGRKRPRRANDESIREGELDFLRARLKCRDLIPGLTVHQAKGREWDRVGVVLNSEQEHMLGEGLRELEPEHCVLYVALTRAKYTCGSLRRPLELDLTGVTS
;
A
#
# COMPACT_ATOMS: atom_id res chain seq x y z
N MET A 1 35.77 -35.97 -13.33
CA MET A 1 34.72 -34.92 -13.41
C MET A 1 33.73 -35.19 -12.31
N ALA A 2 33.76 -34.36 -11.27
CA ALA A 2 32.99 -34.54 -10.05
C ALA A 2 31.62 -33.84 -10.14
N CYS A 3 30.58 -34.55 -9.70
CA CYS A 3 29.34 -33.97 -9.17
C CYS A 3 29.61 -33.23 -7.85
N CYS A 4 28.93 -32.08 -7.65
CA CYS A 4 28.54 -31.46 -6.38
C CYS A 4 27.54 -30.33 -6.75
N SER A 5 26.23 -30.42 -6.52
CA SER A 5 25.43 -30.39 -5.27
C SER A 5 25.24 -28.98 -4.67
N MET A 6 23.96 -28.55 -4.63
CA MET A 6 23.27 -27.65 -3.68
C MET A 6 23.83 -26.23 -3.48
N SER A 7 23.01 -25.17 -3.55
CA SER A 7 22.06 -24.84 -2.47
C SER A 7 20.97 -23.89 -2.96
N GLY A 8 19.72 -24.29 -2.75
CA GLY A 8 18.55 -23.43 -2.91
C GLY A 8 18.52 -22.37 -1.83
N VAL A 9 18.38 -21.11 -2.25
CA VAL A 9 18.04 -20.01 -1.35
C VAL A 9 16.52 -19.88 -1.39
N HIS A 10 15.88 -20.41 -0.35
CA HIS A 10 14.49 -20.11 -0.02
C HIS A 10 14.38 -18.63 0.38
N ILE A 11 14.09 -17.76 -0.60
CA ILE A 11 13.53 -16.44 -0.31
C ILE A 11 12.03 -16.65 -0.19
N GLY A 12 11.53 -16.59 1.05
CA GLY A 12 10.13 -16.72 1.39
C GLY A 12 9.28 -15.71 0.60
N SER A 13 8.63 -16.19 -0.45
CA SER A 13 7.60 -15.50 -1.21
C SER A 13 6.35 -15.36 -0.33
N GLN A 14 6.30 -14.33 0.50
CA GLN A 14 5.04 -13.84 1.07
C GLN A 14 4.46 -12.76 0.16
N ARG A 15 4.02 -13.15 -1.05
CA ARG A 15 3.11 -12.34 -1.86
C ARG A 15 1.70 -12.52 -1.31
N ARG A 16 1.36 -11.78 -0.24
CA ARG A 16 0.01 -11.76 0.33
C ARG A 16 -0.92 -10.97 -0.58
N ALA A 17 -1.96 -11.66 -1.05
CA ALA A 17 -2.96 -11.17 -1.98
C ALA A 17 -3.98 -10.21 -1.36
N GLY A 18 -4.55 -9.40 -2.26
CA GLY A 18 -5.92 -8.93 -2.20
C GLY A 18 -6.06 -7.49 -1.75
N PHE A 19 -5.92 -6.54 -2.68
CA PHE A 19 -6.18 -5.12 -2.47
C PHE A 19 -7.60 -4.78 -2.94
N ALA A 20 -8.49 -4.41 -2.02
CA ALA A 20 -9.84 -3.91 -2.27
C ALA A 20 -9.84 -2.38 -2.32
N TRP A 21 -10.51 -1.81 -3.32
CA TRP A 21 -10.46 -0.37 -3.62
C TRP A 21 -11.87 0.27 -3.67
N CYS A 22 -12.05 1.43 -3.01
CA CYS A 22 -13.33 2.16 -2.93
C CYS A 22 -13.23 3.59 -3.48
N ARG A 23 -14.09 3.95 -4.45
CA ARG A 23 -14.34 5.35 -4.86
C ARG A 23 -15.71 5.77 -4.32
N THR A 24 -15.78 6.37 -3.14
CA THR A 24 -17.02 7.00 -2.64
C THR A 24 -16.99 8.51 -2.86
N PRO A 25 -18.05 9.13 -3.43
CA PRO A 25 -18.26 10.56 -3.34
C PRO A 25 -18.63 10.91 -1.88
N PHE A 26 -17.80 11.70 -1.22
CA PHE A 26 -18.00 12.11 0.17
C PHE A 26 -19.21 13.07 0.30
N GLY A 27 -20.38 12.51 0.65
CA GLY A 27 -21.57 13.26 1.06
C GLY A 27 -21.60 13.50 2.57
N LYS A 28 -21.65 14.78 2.94
CA LYS A 28 -21.57 15.40 4.28
C LYS A 28 -22.15 14.62 5.49
N ARG A 29 -21.31 14.46 6.53
CA ARG A 29 -21.63 14.83 7.93
C ARG A 29 -20.31 14.96 8.70
N GLY A 30 -20.15 16.11 9.38
CA GLY A 30 -18.86 16.67 9.75
C GLY A 30 -18.03 15.85 10.74
N TYR A 31 -16.72 15.81 10.49
CA TYR A 31 -15.67 15.89 11.52
C TYR A 31 -14.39 16.41 10.87
N ARG A 32 -13.56 17.08 11.68
CA ARG A 32 -12.53 18.07 11.33
C ARG A 32 -11.47 17.62 10.32
N SER A 33 -11.03 18.58 9.52
CA SER A 33 -9.96 18.49 8.52
C SER A 33 -8.68 17.84 9.05
N GLY A 34 -8.36 16.69 8.48
CA GLY A 34 -7.04 16.07 8.45
C GLY A 34 -6.96 15.24 7.17
N SER A 35 -6.04 15.59 6.28
CA SER A 35 -5.91 15.02 4.94
C SER A 35 -5.55 13.53 5.01
N GLY A 36 -6.46 12.66 4.58
CA GLY A 36 -6.26 11.21 4.47
C GLY A 36 -7.40 10.44 5.11
N ILE A 37 -7.84 9.36 4.46
CA ILE A 37 -8.82 8.39 4.96
C ILE A 37 -8.70 8.26 6.48
N GLY A 38 -9.79 8.48 7.24
CA GLY A 38 -9.82 8.53 8.71
C GLY A 38 -9.51 7.21 9.43
N LEU A 39 -8.65 6.37 8.85
CA LEU A 39 -8.09 5.16 9.44
C LEU A 39 -6.60 5.44 9.73
N PRO A 40 -6.13 5.21 10.97
CA PRO A 40 -4.70 5.24 11.23
C PRO A 40 -4.01 4.21 10.34
N ALA A 41 -2.82 4.56 9.82
CA ALA A 41 -2.01 3.63 9.04
C ALA A 41 -1.83 2.31 9.81
N PHE A 42 -1.97 1.17 9.11
CA PHE A 42 -1.80 -0.13 9.74
C PHE A 42 -0.41 -0.24 10.37
N GLY A 43 -0.35 -0.66 11.63
CA GLY A 43 0.91 -0.77 12.37
C GLY A 43 1.49 0.55 12.86
N ARG A 44 0.77 1.69 12.76
CA ARG A 44 1.23 3.00 13.26
C ARG A 44 1.79 2.92 14.68
N HIS A 45 1.05 2.30 15.60
CA HIS A 45 1.47 2.21 17.00
C HIS A 45 2.79 1.44 17.15
N ASN A 46 2.93 0.29 16.48
CA ASN A 46 4.18 -0.48 16.49
C ASN A 46 5.34 0.28 15.84
N ALA A 47 5.07 1.05 14.78
CA ALA A 47 6.06 1.88 14.14
C ALA A 47 6.55 3.00 15.08
N LEU A 48 5.63 3.68 15.77
CA LEU A 48 5.96 4.71 16.77
C LEU A 48 6.82 4.16 17.90
N ILE A 49 6.47 2.99 18.44
CA ILE A 49 7.29 2.31 19.47
C ILE A 49 8.69 2.02 18.94
N ARG A 50 8.81 1.44 17.74
CA ARG A 50 10.12 1.11 17.14
C ARG A 50 10.97 2.36 16.85
N LEU A 51 10.33 3.47 16.54
CA LEU A 51 10.99 4.75 16.30
C LEU A 51 11.24 5.55 17.58
N GLY A 52 10.75 5.08 18.74
CA GLY A 52 10.83 5.80 20.01
C GLY A 52 10.14 7.16 19.93
N MET A 53 8.98 7.23 19.27
CA MET A 53 8.23 8.46 19.04
C MET A 53 6.89 8.43 19.78
N THR A 54 6.54 9.54 20.44
CA THR A 54 5.17 9.84 20.87
C THR A 54 4.39 10.47 19.71
N ASP A 55 3.06 10.55 19.85
CA ASP A 55 2.22 11.21 18.83
C ASP A 55 2.59 12.68 18.66
N GLU A 56 2.86 13.42 19.74
CA GLU A 56 3.29 14.83 19.70
C GLU A 56 4.63 14.97 18.98
N SER A 57 5.61 14.14 19.34
CA SER A 57 6.93 14.15 18.69
C SER A 57 6.88 13.75 17.22
N LEU A 58 5.85 13.00 16.81
CA LEU A 58 5.63 12.63 15.42
C LEU A 58 5.04 13.80 14.63
N GLU A 59 4.16 14.61 15.22
CA GLU A 59 3.62 15.79 14.55
C GLU A 59 4.73 16.79 14.22
N ASP A 60 5.61 17.06 15.18
CA ASP A 60 6.78 17.92 14.98
C ASP A 60 7.71 17.34 13.91
N PHE A 61 8.02 16.04 14.01
CA PHE A 61 8.85 15.35 13.01
C PHE A 61 8.22 15.40 11.61
N ARG A 62 6.91 15.22 11.52
CA ARG A 62 6.16 15.29 10.26
C ARG A 62 6.27 16.67 9.65
N ASP A 63 6.08 17.72 10.44
CA ASP A 63 5.96 19.07 9.92
C ASP A 63 7.33 19.70 9.63
N VAL A 64 8.35 19.39 10.44
CA VAL A 64 9.72 19.90 10.27
C VAL A 64 10.53 19.08 9.26
N ILE A 65 10.38 17.75 9.24
CA ILE A 65 11.26 16.88 8.46
C ILE A 65 10.54 16.26 7.27
N LEU A 66 9.41 15.59 7.49
CA LEU A 66 8.75 14.84 6.43
C LEU A 66 8.12 15.77 5.39
N ARG A 67 7.38 16.80 5.81
CA ARG A 67 6.68 17.71 4.87
C ARG A 67 7.63 18.38 3.87
N PRO A 68 8.75 19.00 4.28
CA PRO A 68 9.70 19.58 3.32
C PRO A 68 10.30 18.53 2.39
N THR A 69 10.63 17.34 2.93
CA THR A 69 11.21 16.24 2.14
C THR A 69 10.21 15.71 1.10
N LEU A 70 8.94 15.57 1.46
CA LEU A 70 7.89 15.17 0.53
C LEU A 70 7.59 16.25 -0.52
N ALA A 71 7.70 17.53 -0.14
CA ALA A 71 7.54 18.64 -1.09
C ALA A 71 8.63 18.61 -2.17
N GLU A 72 9.88 18.34 -1.79
CA GLU A 72 10.99 18.15 -2.74
C GLU A 72 10.80 16.92 -3.63
N LEU A 73 10.31 15.81 -3.05
CA LEU A 73 10.00 14.62 -3.83
C LEU A 73 8.94 14.93 -4.91
N VAL A 74 7.90 15.68 -4.56
CA VAL A 74 6.86 16.13 -5.49
C VAL A 74 7.40 17.12 -6.53
N ALA A 75 8.43 17.90 -6.19
CA ALA A 75 9.11 18.83 -7.09
C ALA A 75 10.14 18.16 -8.03
N ASP A 76 10.10 16.83 -8.16
CA ASP A 76 11.00 16.04 -9.03
C ASP A 76 12.49 16.10 -8.65
N VAL A 77 12.81 16.40 -7.38
CA VAL A 77 14.18 16.20 -6.89
C VAL A 77 14.54 14.71 -6.97
N PRO A 78 15.75 14.34 -7.42
CA PRO A 78 16.22 12.96 -7.50
C PRO A 78 16.08 12.19 -6.18
N ALA A 79 15.74 10.90 -6.27
CA ALA A 79 15.39 10.10 -5.10
C ALA A 79 16.58 9.91 -4.13
N ASP A 80 17.80 9.77 -4.66
CA ASP A 80 19.05 9.68 -3.90
C ASP A 80 19.31 10.97 -3.10
N GLU A 81 19.11 12.13 -3.73
CA GLU A 81 19.26 13.43 -3.10
C GLU A 81 18.21 13.64 -2.00
N VAL A 82 16.95 13.27 -2.24
CA VAL A 82 15.87 13.32 -1.26
C VAL A 82 16.17 12.43 -0.05
N LEU A 83 16.68 11.21 -0.27
CA LEU A 83 17.07 10.29 0.81
C LEU A 83 18.23 10.84 1.63
N GLU A 84 19.22 11.45 0.99
CA GLU A 84 20.34 12.07 1.68
C GLU A 84 19.90 13.27 2.51
N LYS A 85 19.05 14.15 1.96
CA LYS A 85 18.45 15.27 2.69
C LYS A 85 17.58 14.83 3.86
N LEU A 86 16.81 13.76 3.71
CA LEU A 86 16.03 13.17 4.80
C LEU A 86 16.95 12.74 5.96
N ARG A 87 18.10 12.13 5.64
CA ARG A 87 19.07 11.70 6.66
C ARG A 87 19.69 12.88 7.39
N VAL A 88 20.13 13.90 6.64
CA VAL A 88 20.71 15.13 7.19
C VAL A 88 19.71 15.81 8.12
N ARG A 89 18.48 16.07 7.66
CA ARG A 89 17.43 16.68 8.50
C ARG A 89 17.12 15.87 9.75
N THR A 90 17.09 14.54 9.63
CA THR A 90 16.87 13.66 10.78
C THR A 90 18.00 13.79 11.81
N GLU A 91 19.25 13.85 11.35
CA GLU A 91 20.41 14.05 12.22
C GLU A 91 20.41 15.44 12.87
N GLU A 92 20.14 16.49 12.11
CA GLU A 92 20.00 17.87 12.60
C GLU A 92 18.88 18.03 13.64
N SER A 93 17.83 17.21 13.56
CA SER A 93 16.77 17.17 14.57
C SER A 93 17.18 16.50 15.89
N GLY A 94 18.46 16.11 16.03
CA GLY A 94 18.99 15.42 17.21
C GLY A 94 18.62 13.93 17.26
N ARG A 95 18.04 13.38 16.19
CA ARG A 95 17.69 11.96 16.10
C ARG A 95 18.81 11.17 15.44
N LYS A 96 18.86 9.87 15.73
CA LYS A 96 19.84 8.97 15.11
C LYS A 96 19.67 8.97 13.60
N ARG A 97 20.76 9.31 12.89
CA ARG A 97 20.82 9.29 11.43
C ARG A 97 20.40 7.91 10.88
N PRO A 98 19.41 7.84 9.97
CA PRO A 98 19.02 6.60 9.33
C PRO A 98 20.17 6.00 8.52
N ARG A 99 20.42 4.70 8.69
CA ARG A 99 21.46 4.00 7.93
C ARG A 99 21.09 3.87 6.45
N ARG A 100 22.12 3.85 5.59
CA ARG A 100 21.99 3.43 4.19
C ARG A 100 21.55 1.98 4.13
N ALA A 101 20.67 1.66 3.17
CA ALA A 101 20.30 0.28 2.94
C ALA A 101 21.45 -0.44 2.25
N ASN A 102 21.46 -1.77 2.31
CA ASN A 102 22.38 -2.57 1.51
C ASN A 102 22.07 -2.44 0.01
N ASP A 103 20.78 -2.25 -0.32
CA ASP A 103 20.30 -2.02 -1.67
C ASP A 103 19.54 -0.68 -1.72
N GLU A 104 20.30 0.39 -1.99
CA GLU A 104 19.75 1.74 -2.06
C GLU A 104 18.91 1.95 -3.32
N SER A 105 19.17 1.19 -4.39
CA SER A 105 18.41 1.25 -5.64
C SER A 105 16.94 0.86 -5.46
N ILE A 106 16.67 -0.10 -4.57
CA ILE A 106 15.29 -0.46 -4.19
C ILE A 106 14.59 0.74 -3.53
N ARG A 107 15.28 1.46 -2.63
CA ARG A 107 14.70 2.62 -1.93
C ARG A 107 14.42 3.76 -2.90
N GLU A 108 15.31 4.00 -3.85
CA GLU A 108 15.11 5.00 -4.90
C GLU A 108 13.84 4.66 -5.72
N GLY A 109 13.68 3.41 -6.13
CA GLY A 109 12.47 2.95 -6.81
C GLY A 109 11.20 3.09 -5.94
N GLU A 110 11.26 2.80 -4.64
CA GLU A 110 10.15 3.04 -3.72
C GLU A 110 9.77 4.53 -3.61
N LEU A 111 10.76 5.43 -3.62
CA LEU A 111 10.53 6.87 -3.64
C LEU A 111 9.90 7.34 -4.94
N ASP A 112 10.26 6.74 -6.08
CA ASP A 112 9.64 7.04 -7.36
C ASP A 112 8.15 6.62 -7.38
N PHE A 113 7.82 5.45 -6.83
CA PHE A 113 6.43 5.04 -6.65
C PHE A 113 5.68 6.00 -5.71
N LEU A 114 6.32 6.42 -4.61
CA LEU A 114 5.74 7.40 -3.70
C LEU A 114 5.53 8.76 -4.39
N ARG A 115 6.47 9.22 -5.21
CA ARG A 115 6.34 10.45 -6.01
C ARG A 115 5.13 10.38 -6.93
N ALA A 116 5.03 9.30 -7.72
CA ALA A 116 3.90 9.07 -8.61
C ALA A 116 2.57 9.08 -7.83
N ARG A 117 2.55 8.47 -6.65
CA ARG A 117 1.38 8.45 -5.77
C ARG A 117 1.02 9.85 -5.25
N LEU A 118 1.98 10.62 -4.75
CA LEU A 118 1.74 11.95 -4.18
C LEU A 118 1.26 12.97 -5.21
N LYS A 119 1.64 12.79 -6.48
CA LYS A 119 1.17 13.62 -7.60
C LYS A 119 -0.24 13.28 -8.07
N CYS A 120 -0.73 12.08 -7.75
CA CYS A 120 -2.07 11.64 -8.14
C CYS A 120 -3.13 12.25 -7.21
N ARG A 121 -4.12 12.96 -7.78
CA ARG A 121 -5.23 13.56 -7.01
C ARG A 121 -6.30 12.53 -6.60
N ASP A 122 -6.52 11.54 -7.46
CA ASP A 122 -7.58 10.54 -7.32
C ASP A 122 -6.98 9.21 -6.86
N LEU A 123 -6.45 9.20 -5.64
CA LEU A 123 -6.02 7.96 -5.02
C LEU A 123 -7.22 7.21 -4.48
N ILE A 124 -7.46 6.05 -5.09
CA ILE A 124 -8.36 5.08 -4.50
C ILE A 124 -7.56 4.45 -3.29
N PRO A 125 -8.18 4.02 -2.19
CA PRO A 125 -7.47 3.31 -1.11
C PRO A 125 -7.34 1.83 -1.43
N GLY A 126 -6.15 1.24 -1.32
CA GLY A 126 -5.97 -0.22 -1.37
C GLY A 126 -6.03 -0.82 0.04
N LEU A 127 -6.85 -1.85 0.24
CA LEU A 127 -7.02 -2.55 1.52
C LEU A 127 -6.78 -4.04 1.38
N THR A 128 -6.09 -4.68 2.31
CA THR A 128 -6.00 -6.15 2.28
C THR A 128 -7.37 -6.80 2.51
N VAL A 129 -7.63 -8.00 2.00
CA VAL A 129 -8.88 -8.74 2.26
C VAL A 129 -9.15 -8.86 3.77
N HIS A 130 -8.08 -9.06 4.55
CA HIS A 130 -8.14 -9.11 6.01
C HIS A 130 -8.61 -7.79 6.62
N GLN A 131 -8.12 -6.65 6.11
CA GLN A 131 -8.59 -5.31 6.52
C GLN A 131 -10.01 -5.02 6.04
N ALA A 132 -10.44 -5.65 4.96
CA ALA A 132 -11.75 -5.46 4.37
C ALA A 132 -12.86 -6.30 5.05
N LYS A 133 -12.49 -7.26 5.89
CA LYS A 133 -13.43 -8.14 6.59
C LYS A 133 -14.42 -7.33 7.45
N GLY A 134 -15.70 -7.67 7.36
CA GLY A 134 -16.77 -7.01 8.12
C GLY A 134 -17.16 -5.62 7.60
N ARG A 135 -16.68 -5.23 6.42
CA ARG A 135 -17.02 -3.97 5.76
C ARG A 135 -17.50 -4.25 4.34
N GLU A 136 -18.24 -3.30 3.77
CA GLU A 136 -18.78 -3.36 2.42
C GLU A 136 -18.73 -1.98 1.77
N TRP A 137 -18.58 -1.94 0.45
CA TRP A 137 -18.48 -0.71 -0.34
C TRP A 137 -19.35 -0.79 -1.59
N ASP A 138 -19.80 0.36 -2.07
CA ASP A 138 -20.67 0.43 -3.26
C ASP A 138 -20.02 -0.22 -4.48
N ARG A 139 -18.71 0.01 -4.66
CA ARG A 139 -17.89 -0.52 -5.75
C ARG A 139 -16.56 -1.02 -5.20
N VAL A 140 -16.12 -2.20 -5.65
CA VAL A 140 -14.82 -2.78 -5.29
C VAL A 140 -14.07 -3.24 -6.53
N GLY A 141 -12.84 -2.75 -6.70
CA GLY A 141 -11.87 -3.35 -7.61
C GLY A 141 -11.00 -4.36 -6.87
N VAL A 142 -10.83 -5.57 -7.42
CA VAL A 142 -9.92 -6.59 -6.91
C VAL A 142 -8.72 -6.76 -7.83
N VAL A 143 -7.52 -6.83 -7.26
CA VAL A 143 -6.31 -7.21 -8.01
C VAL A 143 -6.09 -8.71 -7.83
N LEU A 144 -6.14 -9.45 -8.93
CA LEU A 144 -5.98 -10.90 -8.97
C LEU A 144 -4.69 -11.27 -9.68
N ASN A 145 -4.04 -12.34 -9.24
CA ASN A 145 -2.98 -12.98 -10.01
C ASN A 145 -3.56 -14.02 -10.97
N SER A 146 -2.75 -14.54 -11.91
CA SER A 146 -3.22 -15.49 -12.93
C SER A 146 -3.79 -16.79 -12.34
N GLU A 147 -3.25 -17.25 -11.20
CA GLU A 147 -3.73 -18.43 -10.51
C GLU A 147 -5.15 -18.20 -9.94
N GLN A 148 -5.37 -17.03 -9.35
CA GLN A 148 -6.66 -16.63 -8.79
C GLN A 148 -7.72 -16.39 -9.87
N GLU A 149 -7.32 -15.85 -11.02
CA GLU A 149 -8.20 -15.75 -12.19
C GLU A 149 -8.61 -17.15 -12.68
N HIS A 150 -7.68 -18.11 -12.72
CA HIS A 150 -7.97 -19.49 -13.06
C HIS A 150 -8.93 -20.14 -12.05
N MET A 151 -8.68 -19.97 -10.74
CA MET A 151 -9.57 -20.46 -9.68
C MET A 151 -11.00 -19.92 -9.84
N LEU A 152 -11.16 -18.64 -10.21
CA LEU A 152 -12.48 -18.07 -10.46
C LEU A 152 -13.14 -18.65 -11.71
N GLY A 153 -12.35 -18.97 -12.75
CA GLY A 153 -12.83 -19.64 -13.95
C GLY A 153 -13.31 -21.08 -13.72
N GLU A 154 -12.63 -21.81 -12.84
CA GLU A 154 -12.99 -23.21 -12.48
C GLU A 154 -14.11 -23.30 -11.43
N GLY A 155 -14.38 -22.19 -10.73
CA GLY A 155 -15.35 -22.11 -9.66
C GLY A 155 -14.72 -22.28 -8.27
N LEU A 156 -15.22 -21.51 -7.30
CA LEU A 156 -14.73 -21.54 -5.93
C LEU A 156 -15.27 -22.76 -5.18
N ARG A 157 -14.38 -23.47 -4.50
CA ARG A 157 -14.69 -24.58 -3.59
C ARG A 157 -14.73 -24.11 -2.15
N GLU A 158 -15.75 -24.56 -1.42
CA GLU A 158 -15.88 -24.31 0.02
C GLU A 158 -14.71 -24.96 0.79
N LEU A 159 -14.32 -24.35 1.91
CA LEU A 159 -13.26 -24.80 2.84
C LEU A 159 -11.81 -24.74 2.32
N GLU A 160 -11.58 -24.40 1.05
CA GLU A 160 -10.23 -24.05 0.56
C GLU A 160 -9.85 -22.63 1.01
N PRO A 161 -8.74 -22.44 1.75
CA PRO A 161 -8.38 -21.14 2.33
C PRO A 161 -8.24 -20.02 1.28
N GLU A 162 -7.62 -20.33 0.15
CA GLU A 162 -7.39 -19.39 -0.96
C GLU A 162 -8.72 -18.96 -1.61
N HIS A 163 -9.66 -19.91 -1.74
CA HIS A 163 -10.99 -19.63 -2.26
C HIS A 163 -11.83 -18.79 -1.29
N CYS A 164 -11.68 -19.03 0.02
CA CYS A 164 -12.33 -18.21 1.04
C CYS A 164 -11.86 -16.75 0.97
N VAL A 165 -10.56 -16.53 0.74
CA VAL A 165 -10.00 -15.18 0.58
C VAL A 165 -10.59 -14.50 -0.66
N LEU A 166 -10.67 -15.20 -1.79
CA LEU A 166 -11.29 -14.67 -3.01
C LEU A 166 -12.77 -14.36 -2.82
N TYR A 167 -13.51 -15.28 -2.22
CA TYR A 167 -14.93 -15.10 -1.91
C TYR A 167 -15.16 -13.87 -1.04
N VAL A 168 -14.38 -13.71 0.05
CA VAL A 168 -14.50 -12.53 0.91
C VAL A 168 -14.19 -11.26 0.13
N ALA A 169 -13.14 -11.25 -0.71
CA ALA A 169 -12.76 -10.08 -1.51
C ALA A 169 -13.88 -9.62 -2.46
N LEU A 170 -14.48 -10.56 -3.19
CA LEU A 170 -15.52 -10.28 -4.18
C LEU A 170 -16.84 -9.84 -3.51
N THR A 171 -17.18 -10.44 -2.37
CA THR A 171 -18.40 -10.11 -1.62
C THR A 171 -18.31 -8.83 -0.80
N ARG A 172 -17.20 -8.07 -0.89
CA ARG A 172 -17.13 -6.74 -0.28
C ARG A 172 -17.90 -5.68 -1.09
N ALA A 173 -18.23 -5.95 -2.36
CA ALA A 173 -18.98 -5.04 -3.21
C ALA A 173 -20.49 -5.16 -2.99
N LYS A 174 -21.19 -4.03 -2.83
CA LYS A 174 -22.65 -3.98 -2.75
C LYS A 174 -23.31 -4.00 -4.12
N TYR A 175 -22.72 -3.27 -5.08
CA TYR A 175 -23.34 -3.09 -6.40
C TYR A 175 -22.42 -3.54 -7.53
N THR A 176 -21.12 -3.24 -7.45
CA THR A 176 -20.21 -3.53 -8.57
C THR A 176 -18.87 -4.05 -8.09
N CYS A 177 -18.49 -5.22 -8.60
CA CYS A 177 -17.15 -5.78 -8.44
C CYS A 177 -16.48 -5.88 -9.81
N GLY A 178 -15.20 -5.54 -9.90
CA GLY A 178 -14.42 -5.64 -11.14
C GLY A 178 -12.95 -5.97 -10.88
N SER A 179 -12.25 -6.43 -11.92
CA SER A 179 -10.81 -6.73 -11.82
C SER A 179 -9.98 -5.48 -12.13
N LEU A 180 -8.88 -5.31 -11.40
CA LEU A 180 -7.89 -4.25 -11.61
C LEU A 180 -6.66 -4.87 -12.26
N ARG A 181 -6.63 -4.91 -13.60
CA ARG A 181 -5.49 -5.44 -14.38
C ARG A 181 -4.30 -4.47 -14.41
N ARG A 182 -4.57 -3.18 -14.24
CA ARG A 182 -3.56 -2.16 -13.95
C ARG A 182 -4.01 -1.39 -12.70
N PRO A 183 -3.09 -0.82 -11.89
CA PRO A 183 -3.45 -0.06 -10.68
C PRO A 183 -4.40 1.14 -10.90
N LEU A 184 -4.72 1.47 -12.16
CA LEU A 184 -5.56 2.59 -12.58
C LEU A 184 -6.73 2.19 -13.51
N GLU A 185 -6.83 0.93 -13.96
CA GLU A 185 -7.88 0.48 -14.88
C GLU A 185 -8.80 -0.51 -14.19
N LEU A 186 -10.04 -0.09 -13.94
CA LEU A 186 -11.15 -0.98 -13.58
C LEU A 186 -11.67 -1.62 -14.87
N ASP A 187 -11.36 -2.89 -15.07
CA ASP A 187 -12.01 -3.70 -16.10
C ASP A 187 -13.35 -4.17 -15.52
N LEU A 188 -14.40 -3.42 -15.81
CA LEU A 188 -15.77 -3.75 -15.41
C LEU A 188 -16.28 -4.84 -16.34
N THR A 189 -16.02 -6.10 -15.99
CA THR A 189 -16.62 -7.25 -16.68
C THR A 189 -18.09 -7.34 -16.27
N GLY A 190 -18.96 -6.68 -17.05
CA GLY A 190 -20.40 -6.94 -17.05
C GLY A 190 -21.27 -5.79 -16.54
N VAL A 191 -21.50 -4.77 -17.38
CA VAL A 191 -22.83 -4.19 -17.59
C VAL A 191 -22.92 -3.77 -19.05
N THR A 192 -23.53 -4.62 -19.88
CA THR A 192 -24.12 -4.18 -21.15
C THR A 192 -25.56 -4.64 -21.17
N SER A 193 -26.43 -3.63 -21.24
CA SER A 193 -27.86 -3.62 -21.58
C SER A 193 -28.85 -4.00 -20.48
#